data_AF-A0A109K1Q5-F1
#
_entry.id   AF-A0A109K1Q5-F1
#
_cell.length_a   1.000
_cell.length_b   1.000
_cell.length_c   1.000
_cell.angle_alpha   90.00
_cell.angle_beta   90.00
_cell.angle_gamma   90.00
#
_symmetry.space_group_name_H-M   'P 1'
#
loop_
_entity.id
_entity.type
_entity.pdbx_description
1 polymer ?
#
loop_
_entity_poly.entity_id
_entity_poly.type
_entity_poly.pdbx_seq_one_letter_code
_entity_poly.pdbx_strand_id
1 'polypeptide(L)'
;MVPFRVRKDAKSWFKDLYRDKSFKIDFDTFYFCFIAGVATGRKRAMTGEDTSEMIDYFPQPYGASSKILVGLFLSAEMEKLGLVMTERERVHLEIAKLVRHDSSNHLTAAGVGEFSQYAHGGFDILLEWFDDRPRSLDTFERQFKRKLDAQLSNVG
;
A
#
# COMPACT_ATOMS: atom_id res chain seq x y z
N MET A 1 -3.25 14.85 -12.38
CA MET A 1 -3.48 13.50 -11.81
C MET A 1 -3.27 13.59 -10.30
N VAL A 2 -3.83 12.68 -9.50
CA VAL A 2 -3.73 12.75 -8.03
C VAL A 2 -2.48 12.00 -7.58
N PRO A 3 -1.55 12.62 -6.83
CA PRO A 3 -0.33 11.95 -6.37
C PRO A 3 -0.61 10.93 -5.27
N PHE A 4 0.22 9.90 -5.19
CA PHE A 4 0.27 9.04 -4.01
C PHE A 4 0.71 9.86 -2.79
N ARG A 5 0.23 9.46 -1.61
CA ARG A 5 0.59 10.09 -0.34
C ARG A 5 1.07 9.05 0.65
N VAL A 6 2.12 9.41 1.37
CA VAL A 6 2.65 8.61 2.48
C VAL A 6 2.79 9.49 3.71
N ARG A 7 2.60 8.92 4.90
CA ARG A 7 2.75 9.67 6.14
C ARG A 7 4.19 10.13 6.34
N LYS A 8 4.38 11.34 6.87
CA LYS A 8 5.71 11.91 7.14
C LYS A 8 6.49 11.12 8.20
N ASP A 9 5.78 10.58 9.19
CA ASP A 9 6.35 9.74 10.24
C ASP A 9 6.81 8.37 9.70
N ALA A 10 6.11 7.80 8.72
CA ALA A 10 6.56 6.60 8.01
C ALA A 10 7.91 6.84 7.33
N LYS A 11 8.08 7.94 6.58
CA LYS A 11 9.39 8.30 5.98
C LYS A 11 10.48 8.43 7.05
N SER A 12 10.13 9.03 8.19
CA SER A 12 11.05 9.22 9.32
C SER A 12 11.45 7.90 9.98
N TRP A 13 10.54 6.93 10.03
CA TRP A 13 10.77 5.58 10.57
C TRP A 13 11.73 4.79 9.68
N PHE A 14 11.54 4.85 8.36
CA PHE A 14 12.38 4.22 7.34
C PHE A 14 13.71 4.95 7.06
N LYS A 15 14.00 6.08 7.71
CA LYS A 15 15.11 6.99 7.34
C LYS A 15 16.49 6.34 7.21
N ASP A 16 16.78 5.29 8.00
CA ASP A 16 18.08 4.61 7.95
C ASP A 16 18.20 3.69 6.73
N LEU A 17 17.07 3.20 6.18
CA LEU A 17 17.06 2.32 5.01
C LEU A 17 17.37 3.07 3.71
N TYR A 18 17.08 4.38 3.63
CA TYR A 18 17.41 5.21 2.46
C TYR A 18 18.92 5.32 2.15
N ARG A 19 19.77 4.82 3.06
CA ARG A 19 21.22 4.71 2.83
C ARG A 19 21.57 3.56 1.88
N ASP A 20 20.70 2.57 1.77
CA ASP A 20 20.87 1.45 0.83
C ASP A 20 20.66 1.91 -0.62
N LYS A 21 21.33 1.26 -1.58
CA LYS A 21 21.15 1.57 -3.00
C LYS A 21 19.83 1.04 -3.57
N SER A 22 19.25 0.00 -2.97
CA SER A 22 17.99 -0.60 -3.44
C SER A 22 16.74 -0.01 -2.78
N PHE A 23 16.87 0.82 -1.74
CA PHE A 23 15.76 1.50 -1.07
C PHE A 23 16.01 3.00 -1.11
N LYS A 24 15.49 3.69 -2.13
CA LYS A 24 15.88 5.09 -2.41
C LYS A 24 14.75 6.00 -2.80
N ILE A 25 13.61 5.45 -3.21
CA ILE A 25 12.47 6.26 -3.61
C ILE A 25 11.42 6.18 -2.51
N ASP A 26 10.66 7.26 -2.34
CA ASP A 26 9.56 7.27 -1.36
C ASP A 26 8.53 6.17 -1.61
N PHE A 27 8.48 5.65 -2.84
CA PHE A 27 7.64 4.52 -3.19
C PHE A 27 8.05 3.21 -2.52
N ASP A 28 9.30 3.04 -2.11
CA ASP A 28 9.74 1.87 -1.35
C ASP A 28 9.09 1.86 0.04
N THR A 29 9.14 3.00 0.73
CA THR A 29 8.41 3.22 1.99
C THR A 29 6.90 3.01 1.79
N PHE A 30 6.33 3.60 0.75
CA PHE A 30 4.90 3.43 0.44
C PHE A 30 4.55 1.94 0.23
N TYR A 31 5.37 1.20 -0.52
CA TYR A 31 5.13 -0.20 -0.88
C TYR A 31 5.04 -1.09 0.35
N PHE A 32 6.02 -1.05 1.26
CA PHE A 32 5.98 -1.92 2.44
C PHE A 32 4.81 -1.59 3.37
N CYS A 33 4.52 -0.30 3.55
CA CYS A 33 3.35 0.17 4.25
C CYS A 33 2.06 -0.35 3.58
N PHE A 34 1.94 -0.22 2.27
CA PHE A 34 0.78 -0.68 1.51
C PHE A 34 0.56 -2.19 1.64
N ILE A 35 1.61 -3.01 1.48
CA ILE A 35 1.51 -4.46 1.59
C ILE A 35 1.05 -4.89 2.99
N ALA A 36 1.61 -4.30 4.05
CA ALA A 36 1.17 -4.58 5.42
C ALA A 36 -0.31 -4.20 5.64
N GLY A 37 -0.74 -3.06 5.10
CA GLY A 37 -2.11 -2.58 5.21
C GLY A 37 -3.11 -3.47 4.48
N VAL A 38 -2.84 -3.81 3.22
CA VAL A 38 -3.70 -4.68 2.41
C VAL A 38 -3.79 -6.08 3.02
N ALA A 39 -2.65 -6.67 3.41
CA ALA A 39 -2.62 -8.03 3.97
C ALA A 39 -3.36 -8.17 5.32
N THR A 40 -3.58 -7.05 6.02
CA THR A 40 -4.33 -7.00 7.29
C THR A 40 -5.70 -6.36 7.15
N GLY A 41 -6.07 -5.89 5.95
CA GLY A 41 -7.26 -5.08 5.74
C GLY A 41 -7.26 -3.73 6.47
N ARG A 42 -6.13 -3.26 7.02
CA ARG A 42 -6.07 -2.03 7.82
C ARG A 42 -5.99 -0.79 6.92
N LYS A 43 -6.91 0.15 7.14
CA LYS A 43 -6.93 1.49 6.50
C LYS A 43 -6.86 2.57 7.56
N ARG A 44 -6.28 3.71 7.19
CA ARG A 44 -6.32 4.93 8.02
C ARG A 44 -6.47 6.16 7.13
N ALA A 45 -7.57 6.90 7.33
CA ALA A 45 -7.74 8.23 6.76
C ALA A 45 -6.71 9.18 7.39
N MET A 46 -6.12 10.07 6.59
CA MET A 46 -5.18 11.08 7.06
C MET A 46 -5.49 12.44 6.42
N THR A 47 -5.14 13.50 7.14
CA THR A 47 -5.21 14.86 6.62
C THR A 47 -4.01 15.15 5.71
N GLY A 48 -4.11 16.17 4.86
CA GLY A 48 -3.02 16.56 3.97
C GLY A 48 -1.75 16.99 4.73
N GLU A 49 -1.89 17.57 5.92
CA GLU A 49 -0.78 18.11 6.71
C GLU A 49 0.16 17.02 7.26
N ASP A 50 -0.36 15.81 7.50
CA ASP A 50 0.39 14.69 8.06
C ASP A 50 1.12 13.85 6.99
N THR A 51 0.87 14.15 5.72
CA THR A 51 1.36 13.36 4.59
C THR A 51 2.31 14.16 3.71
N SER A 52 3.15 13.44 2.97
CA SER A 52 3.93 14.01 1.88
C SER A 52 3.39 13.48 0.57
N GLU A 53 3.20 14.39 -0.38
CA GLU A 53 2.94 14.01 -1.77
C GLU A 53 4.18 13.34 -2.37
N MET A 54 3.92 12.35 -3.20
CA MET A 54 4.91 11.63 -3.97
C MET A 54 4.61 11.78 -5.47
N ILE A 55 5.13 10.86 -6.27
CA ILE A 55 4.77 10.70 -7.68
C ILE A 55 3.31 10.28 -7.86
N ASP A 56 2.74 10.60 -9.01
CA ASP A 56 1.36 10.25 -9.42
C ASP A 56 1.31 9.06 -10.39
N TYR A 57 2.41 8.33 -10.54
CA TYR A 57 2.57 7.13 -11.36
C TYR A 57 3.30 6.03 -10.59
N PHE A 58 3.22 4.78 -11.08
CA PHE A 58 4.06 3.70 -10.54
C PHE A 58 5.49 3.84 -11.08
N PRO A 59 6.51 3.98 -10.21
CA PRO A 59 7.88 4.16 -10.67
C PRO A 59 8.40 2.90 -11.36
N GLN A 60 9.38 3.05 -12.27
CA GLN A 60 9.88 1.98 -13.15
C GLN A 60 10.12 0.62 -12.44
N PRO A 61 10.76 0.54 -11.25
CA PRO A 61 10.95 -0.75 -10.56
C PRO A 61 9.64 -1.49 -10.23
N TYR A 62 8.54 -0.76 -10.11
CA TYR A 62 7.20 -1.27 -9.79
C TYR A 62 6.28 -1.29 -11.01
N GLY A 63 6.72 -0.79 -12.16
CA GLY A 63 5.89 -0.66 -13.37
C GLY A 63 5.33 -2.01 -13.83
N ALA A 64 6.18 -3.04 -13.86
CA ALA A 64 5.79 -4.41 -14.24
C ALA A 64 4.76 -5.03 -13.27
N SER A 65 4.87 -4.69 -11.98
CA SER A 65 4.00 -5.23 -10.92
C SER A 65 2.82 -4.31 -10.57
N SER A 66 2.68 -3.16 -11.24
CA SER A 66 1.65 -2.15 -10.95
C SER A 66 0.24 -2.73 -10.99
N LYS A 67 -0.06 -3.52 -12.03
CA LYS A 67 -1.34 -4.23 -12.18
C LYS A 67 -1.58 -5.25 -11.07
N ILE A 68 -0.53 -5.88 -10.55
CA ILE A 68 -0.63 -6.83 -9.43
C ILE A 68 -0.97 -6.07 -8.15
N LEU A 69 -0.31 -4.93 -7.89
CA LEU A 69 -0.63 -4.08 -6.74
C LEU A 69 -2.07 -3.57 -6.77
N VAL A 70 -2.53 -3.13 -7.95
CA VAL A 70 -3.93 -2.72 -8.15
C VAL A 70 -4.89 -3.90 -7.96
N GLY A 71 -4.54 -5.09 -8.47
CA GLY A 71 -5.34 -6.30 -8.27
C GLY A 71 -5.48 -6.69 -6.79
N LEU A 72 -4.37 -6.67 -6.04
CA LEU A 72 -4.37 -6.91 -4.58
C LEU A 72 -5.24 -5.91 -3.84
N PHE A 73 -5.13 -4.63 -4.18
CA PHE A 73 -5.98 -3.57 -3.63
C PHE A 73 -7.47 -3.83 -3.90
N LEU A 74 -7.83 -4.15 -5.15
CA LEU A 74 -9.22 -4.43 -5.50
C LEU A 74 -9.77 -5.65 -4.76
N SER A 75 -8.99 -6.73 -4.64
CA SER A 75 -9.41 -7.90 -3.87
C SER A 75 -9.74 -7.53 -2.41
N ALA A 76 -8.87 -6.76 -1.75
CA ALA A 76 -9.11 -6.33 -0.38
C ALA A 76 -10.34 -5.41 -0.22
N GLU A 77 -10.61 -4.53 -1.19
CA GLU A 77 -11.83 -3.71 -1.18
C GLU A 77 -13.09 -4.54 -1.39
N MET A 78 -13.05 -5.55 -2.27
CA MET A 78 -14.21 -6.42 -2.52
C MET A 78 -14.53 -7.28 -1.28
N GLU A 79 -13.51 -7.84 -0.63
CA GLU A 79 -13.66 -8.57 0.63
C GLU A 79 -14.30 -7.70 1.71
N LYS A 80 -13.86 -6.45 1.85
CA LYS A 80 -14.44 -5.50 2.82
C LYS A 80 -15.91 -5.18 2.57
N LEU A 81 -16.32 -5.12 1.31
CA LEU A 81 -17.71 -4.84 0.95
C LEU A 81 -18.61 -6.07 1.12
N GLY A 82 -18.06 -7.22 1.52
CA GLY A 82 -18.79 -8.48 1.60
C GLY A 82 -19.33 -8.93 0.24
N LEU A 83 -18.77 -8.40 -0.85
CA LEU A 83 -19.22 -8.72 -2.20
C LEU A 83 -18.66 -10.07 -2.58
N VAL A 84 -19.53 -11.07 -2.56
CA VAL A 84 -19.27 -12.33 -3.24
C VAL A 84 -19.26 -12.03 -4.73
N MET A 85 -18.27 -12.56 -5.46
CA MET A 85 -18.07 -12.35 -6.91
C MET A 85 -19.29 -12.73 -7.79
N THR A 86 -20.36 -13.25 -7.18
CA THR A 86 -21.65 -13.56 -7.79
C THR A 86 -22.48 -12.30 -8.13
N GLU A 87 -22.25 -11.15 -7.50
CA GLU A 87 -22.97 -9.88 -7.79
C GLU A 87 -22.26 -9.05 -8.88
N ARG A 88 -22.10 -9.63 -10.08
CA ARG A 88 -21.23 -9.11 -11.16
C ARG A 88 -21.45 -7.62 -11.50
N GLU A 89 -22.70 -7.15 -11.57
CA GLU A 89 -23.00 -5.75 -11.90
C GLU A 89 -22.54 -4.80 -10.80
N ARG A 90 -22.80 -5.15 -9.53
CA ARG A 90 -22.40 -4.34 -8.38
C ARG A 90 -20.89 -4.33 -8.21
N VAL A 91 -20.22 -5.47 -8.41
CA VAL A 91 -18.76 -5.57 -8.43
C VAL A 91 -18.17 -4.67 -9.51
N HIS A 92 -18.71 -4.69 -10.75
CA HIS A 92 -18.23 -3.81 -11.80
C HIS A 92 -18.39 -2.32 -11.47
N LEU A 93 -19.52 -1.93 -10.87
CA LEU A 93 -19.75 -0.55 -10.45
C LEU A 93 -18.76 -0.09 -9.36
N GLU A 94 -18.48 -0.92 -8.35
CA GLU A 94 -17.53 -0.56 -7.30
C GLU A 94 -16.09 -0.52 -7.81
N ILE A 95 -15.69 -1.47 -8.66
CA ILE A 95 -14.36 -1.45 -9.31
C ILE A 95 -14.19 -0.19 -10.16
N ALA A 96 -15.20 0.18 -10.96
CA ALA A 96 -15.15 1.36 -11.83
C ALA A 96 -15.00 2.68 -11.06
N LYS A 97 -15.40 2.73 -9.78
CA LYS A 97 -15.14 3.90 -8.92
C LYS A 97 -13.68 4.03 -8.54
N LEU A 98 -12.92 2.94 -8.55
CA LEU A 98 -11.55 2.88 -8.02
C LEU A 98 -10.48 2.85 -9.12
N VAL A 99 -10.75 2.25 -10.28
CA VAL A 99 -9.76 2.11 -11.37
C VAL A 99 -10.18 2.78 -12.66
N ARG A 100 -9.20 3.19 -13.47
CA ARG A 100 -9.38 3.72 -14.83
C ARG A 100 -8.17 3.44 -15.71
N HIS A 101 -8.38 3.14 -16.98
CA HIS A 101 -7.31 2.69 -17.88
C HIS A 101 -6.43 3.79 -18.45
N ASP A 102 -6.91 5.03 -18.47
CA ASP A 102 -6.29 6.20 -19.09
C ASP A 102 -5.43 7.03 -18.10
N SER A 103 -5.12 6.47 -16.93
CA SER A 103 -4.19 7.07 -15.95
C SER A 103 -2.90 6.26 -15.86
N SER A 104 -1.78 6.94 -15.61
CA SER A 104 -0.45 6.32 -15.45
C SER A 104 -0.34 5.40 -14.23
N ASN A 105 -1.22 5.58 -13.24
CA ASN A 105 -1.32 4.75 -12.04
C ASN A 105 -2.54 3.81 -12.04
N HIS A 106 -3.30 3.76 -13.13
CA HIS A 106 -4.50 2.92 -13.28
C HIS A 106 -5.64 3.18 -12.26
N LEU A 107 -5.58 4.27 -11.48
CA LEU A 107 -6.51 4.57 -10.40
C LEU A 107 -7.30 5.86 -10.67
N THR A 108 -8.55 5.90 -10.21
CA THR A 108 -9.30 7.15 -10.11
C THR A 108 -8.78 8.00 -8.93
N ALA A 109 -9.26 9.23 -8.77
CA ALA A 109 -8.96 10.04 -7.59
C ALA A 109 -9.40 9.35 -6.28
N ALA A 110 -10.57 8.72 -6.29
CA ALA A 110 -11.05 7.92 -5.16
C ALA A 110 -10.15 6.70 -4.92
N GLY A 111 -9.77 5.99 -6.01
CA GLY A 111 -8.84 4.87 -5.95
C GLY A 111 -7.50 5.24 -5.32
N VAL A 112 -6.87 6.34 -5.72
CA VAL A 112 -5.62 6.83 -5.12
C VAL A 112 -5.81 7.12 -3.63
N GLY A 113 -6.96 7.69 -3.25
CA GLY A 113 -7.32 7.94 -1.85
C GLY A 113 -7.38 6.64 -1.04
N GLU A 114 -8.15 5.66 -1.49
CA GLU A 114 -8.29 4.37 -0.80
C GLU A 114 -6.97 3.58 -0.78
N PHE A 115 -6.22 3.60 -1.87
CA PHE A 115 -4.90 2.97 -1.98
C PHE A 115 -3.90 3.57 -0.97
N SER A 116 -3.90 4.90 -0.82
CA SER A 116 -3.06 5.59 0.16
C SER A 116 -3.50 5.31 1.61
N GLN A 117 -4.81 5.17 1.87
CA GLN A 117 -5.30 4.81 3.21
C GLN A 117 -4.80 3.44 3.68
N TYR A 118 -4.65 2.46 2.76
CA TYR A 118 -4.00 1.19 3.10
C TYR A 118 -2.54 1.38 3.49
N ALA A 119 -1.78 2.20 2.77
CA ALA A 119 -0.40 2.51 3.17
C ALA A 119 -0.37 3.19 4.55
N HIS A 120 -1.27 4.12 4.83
CA HIS A 120 -1.33 4.78 6.13
C HIS A 120 -1.64 3.82 7.29
N GLY A 121 -2.61 2.93 7.08
CA GLY A 121 -2.99 1.92 8.08
C GLY A 121 -1.94 0.83 8.22
N GLY A 122 -1.29 0.45 7.13
CA GLY A 122 -0.21 -0.52 7.16
C GLY A 122 1.06 0.00 7.81
N PHE A 123 1.30 1.31 7.86
CA PHE A 123 2.34 1.84 8.73
C PHE A 123 2.03 1.62 10.21
N ASP A 124 0.78 1.70 10.64
CA ASP A 124 0.42 1.34 12.03
C ASP A 124 0.70 -0.14 12.29
N ILE A 125 0.40 -1.02 11.32
CA ILE A 125 0.73 -2.45 11.39
C ILE A 125 2.24 -2.67 11.49
N LEU A 126 3.05 -1.91 10.75
CA LEU A 126 4.50 -2.00 10.86
C LEU A 126 4.98 -1.63 12.27
N LEU A 127 4.38 -0.62 12.90
CA LEU A 127 4.67 -0.28 14.30
C LEU A 127 4.22 -1.37 15.28
N GLU A 128 3.16 -2.11 14.96
CA GLU A 128 2.72 -3.28 15.74
C GLU A 128 3.66 -4.50 15.52
N TRP A 129 4.22 -4.67 14.33
CA TRP A 129 5.06 -5.82 13.97
C TRP A 129 6.51 -5.72 14.45
N PHE A 130 7.01 -4.50 14.61
CA PHE A 130 8.41 -4.20 14.89
C PHE A 130 8.53 -3.27 16.10
N ASP A 131 9.25 -3.73 17.13
CA ASP A 131 9.48 -2.93 18.36
C ASP A 131 10.33 -1.68 18.08
N ASP A 132 11.24 -1.76 17.11
CA ASP A 132 12.20 -0.72 16.76
C ASP A 132 12.18 -0.40 15.27
N ARG A 133 12.60 0.84 14.93
CA ARG A 133 12.76 1.27 13.55
C ARG A 133 13.87 0.49 12.83
N PRO A 134 13.71 0.16 11.54
CA PRO A 134 14.64 -0.69 10.81
C PRO A 134 15.96 0.05 10.54
N ARG A 135 17.08 -0.69 10.66
CA ARG A 135 18.45 -0.17 10.51
C ARG A 135 19.21 -0.75 9.32
N SER A 136 18.72 -1.87 8.80
CA SER A 136 19.30 -2.62 7.68
C SER A 136 18.15 -3.15 6.84
N LEU A 137 18.23 -2.95 5.52
CA LEU A 137 17.19 -3.37 4.59
C LEU A 137 17.04 -4.89 4.59
N ASP A 138 18.15 -5.63 4.44
CA ASP A 138 18.18 -7.09 4.44
C ASP A 138 17.56 -7.70 5.71
N THR A 139 17.84 -7.11 6.88
CA THR A 139 17.22 -7.56 8.14
C THR A 139 15.73 -7.24 8.18
N PHE A 140 15.33 -6.05 7.72
CA PHE A 140 13.94 -5.63 7.65
C PHE A 140 13.13 -6.53 6.71
N GLU A 141 13.60 -6.77 5.49
CA GLU A 141 12.90 -7.58 4.48
C GLU A 141 12.67 -9.02 4.95
N ARG A 142 13.68 -9.65 5.56
CA ARG A 142 13.55 -10.99 6.14
C ARG A 142 12.48 -11.05 7.23
N GLN A 143 12.48 -10.07 8.14
CA GLN A 143 11.50 -10.02 9.22
C GLN A 143 10.09 -9.69 8.69
N PHE A 144 10.00 -8.73 7.77
CA PHE A 144 8.77 -8.34 7.10
C PHE A 144 8.12 -9.53 6.41
N LYS A 145 8.89 -10.29 5.61
CA LYS A 145 8.41 -11.49 4.94
C LYS A 145 7.86 -12.52 5.93
N ARG A 146 8.57 -12.78 7.03
CA ARG A 146 8.11 -13.71 8.08
C ARG A 146 6.79 -13.27 8.73
N LYS A 147 6.66 -11.97 9.04
CA LYS A 147 5.43 -11.41 9.63
C LYS A 147 4.26 -11.47 8.64
N LEU A 148 4.52 -11.13 7.38
CA LEU A 148 3.54 -11.23 6.30
C LEU A 148 3.06 -12.67 6.09
N ASP A 149 3.97 -13.64 6.02
CA ASP A 149 3.62 -15.05 5.85
C ASP A 149 2.77 -15.57 7.01
N ALA A 150 3.12 -15.19 8.24
CA ALA A 150 2.33 -15.55 9.42
C ALA A 150 0.93 -14.93 9.36
N GLN A 151 0.82 -13.66 8.92
CA GLN A 151 -0.47 -13.00 8.74
C GLN A 151 -1.33 -13.70 7.69
N LEU A 152 -0.77 -14.02 6.52
CA LEU A 152 -1.51 -14.68 5.44
C LEU A 152 -1.91 -16.11 5.79
N SER A 153 -1.12 -16.81 6.62
CA SER A 153 -1.44 -18.16 7.08
C SER A 153 -2.62 -18.18 8.07
N ASN A 154 -2.88 -17.08 8.77
CA ASN A 154 -4.01 -16.96 9.71
C ASN A 154 -5.33 -16.60 9.04
N VAL A 155 -5.31 -16.30 7.73
CA VAL A 155 -6.49 -15.94 6.92
C VAL A 155 -6.98 -17.16 6.11
N GLY A 156 -6.33 -18.32 6.27
CA GLY A 156 -6.69 -19.60 5.61
C GLY A 156 -7.60 -20.50 6.42
#